data_AF-A0A7V9PJZ8-F1
#
_entry.id   AF-A0A7V9PJZ8-F1
#
_cell.length_a   1.000
_cell.length_b   1.000
_cell.length_c   1.000
_cell.angle_alpha   90.00
_cell.angle_beta   90.00
_cell.angle_gamma   90.00
#
_symmetry.space_group_name_H-M   'P 1'
#
loop_
_entity.id
_entity.type
_entity.pdbx_description
1 polymer ?
#
loop_
_entity_poly.entity_id
_entity_poly.type
_entity_poly.pdbx_seq_one_letter_code
_entity_poly.pdbx_strand_id
1 'polypeptide(L)'
;MLARLEGLADVDHAEIDYSGDLIRLSVSDDLALAPIADLLKRLGYESAQASDAEVQTVTSWYDNKSVGDLSRVEASVIAGRILPPFALIRKLSPDQTDRVQAAVVDALHNCFVNTPLASGPSLGQFRLSCVRAVEMSVGPILGRGSARTLAELVNADLNQGKRG
;
A
#
# COMPACT_ATOMS: atom_id res chain seq x y z
N MET A 1 0.17 -5.15 -1.80
CA MET A 1 -0.94 -5.56 -2.70
C MET A 1 -0.83 -7.00 -3.23
N LEU A 2 0.25 -7.38 -3.93
CA LEU A 2 0.37 -8.68 -4.62
C LEU A 2 0.19 -9.93 -3.76
N ALA A 3 0.79 -9.99 -2.55
CA ALA A 3 0.60 -11.12 -1.63
C ALA A 3 -0.87 -11.34 -1.19
N ARG A 4 -1.72 -10.33 -1.39
CA ARG A 4 -3.16 -10.41 -1.11
C ARG A 4 -3.92 -11.07 -2.24
N LEU A 5 -3.48 -10.83 -3.48
CA LEU A 5 -4.06 -11.38 -4.69
C LEU A 5 -3.75 -12.87 -4.79
N GLU A 6 -2.50 -13.29 -4.55
CA GLU A 6 -2.12 -14.71 -4.51
C GLU A 6 -2.67 -15.48 -3.29
N GLY A 7 -3.21 -14.77 -2.30
CA GLY A 7 -3.94 -15.40 -1.19
C GLY A 7 -5.37 -15.83 -1.57
N LEU A 8 -5.84 -15.49 -2.78
CA LEU A 8 -7.11 -15.95 -3.32
C LEU A 8 -6.95 -17.35 -3.90
N ALA A 9 -7.92 -18.22 -3.66
CA ALA A 9 -7.83 -19.65 -4.00
C ALA A 9 -7.56 -19.94 -5.49
N ASP A 10 -7.98 -19.03 -6.38
CA ASP A 10 -7.95 -19.21 -7.83
C ASP A 10 -6.89 -18.33 -8.54
N VAL A 11 -5.96 -17.73 -7.77
CA VAL A 11 -4.83 -16.94 -8.30
C VAL A 11 -3.55 -17.74 -8.11
N ASP A 12 -3.03 -18.28 -9.20
CA ASP A 12 -1.78 -19.04 -9.22
C ASP A 12 -0.56 -18.12 -9.14
N HIS A 13 -0.64 -16.95 -9.75
CA HIS A 13 0.44 -15.97 -9.73
C HIS A 13 -0.06 -14.54 -9.91
N ALA A 14 0.58 -13.58 -9.25
CA ALA A 14 0.35 -12.16 -9.46
C ALA A 14 1.68 -11.40 -9.60
N GLU A 15 1.74 -10.57 -10.63
CA GLU A 15 2.85 -9.66 -10.89
C GLU A 15 2.31 -8.24 -11.10
N ILE A 16 3.10 -7.22 -10.76
CA ILE A 16 2.78 -5.82 -11.07
C ILE A 16 3.91 -5.22 -11.87
N ASP A 17 3.61 -4.36 -12.83
CA ASP A 17 4.64 -3.66 -13.55
C ASP A 17 5.38 -2.67 -12.62
N TYR A 18 6.54 -2.19 -13.06
CA TYR A 18 7.34 -1.26 -12.25
C TYR A 18 6.59 0.03 -11.87
N SER A 19 5.70 0.54 -12.74
CA SER A 19 4.94 1.77 -12.47
C SER A 19 3.85 1.57 -11.41
N GLY A 20 3.36 0.33 -11.25
CA GLY A 20 2.24 0.01 -10.38
C GLY A 20 0.87 0.17 -11.03
N ASP A 21 0.83 0.39 -12.34
CA ASP A 21 -0.39 0.68 -13.11
C ASP A 21 -1.02 -0.59 -13.71
N LEU A 22 -0.21 -1.62 -13.99
CA LEU A 22 -0.67 -2.88 -14.57
C LEU A 22 -0.37 -4.05 -13.66
N ILE A 23 -1.36 -4.93 -13.50
CA ILE A 23 -1.22 -6.20 -12.77
C ILE A 23 -1.43 -7.33 -13.78
N ARG A 24 -0.49 -8.27 -13.82
CA ARG A 24 -0.63 -9.52 -14.55
C ARG A 24 -1.02 -10.62 -13.57
N LEU A 25 -2.12 -11.29 -13.87
CA LEU A 25 -2.65 -12.37 -13.04
C LEU A 25 -2.66 -13.66 -13.85
N SER A 26 -2.13 -14.72 -13.26
CA SER A 26 -2.40 -16.09 -13.72
C SER A 26 -3.53 -16.62 -12.86
N VAL A 27 -4.70 -16.81 -13.47
CA VAL A 27 -5.89 -17.34 -12.81
C VAL A 27 -6.26 -18.69 -13.42
N SER A 28 -6.77 -19.58 -12.58
CA SER A 28 -7.14 -20.93 -13.03
C SER A 28 -8.49 -20.95 -13.76
N ASP A 29 -9.35 -19.95 -13.52
CA ASP A 29 -10.68 -19.78 -14.12
C ASP A 29 -11.02 -18.27 -14.22
N ASP A 30 -11.71 -17.87 -15.29
CA ASP A 30 -12.22 -16.51 -15.49
C ASP A 30 -13.20 -16.08 -14.39
N LEU A 31 -13.86 -17.03 -13.71
CA LEU A 31 -14.69 -16.76 -12.53
C LEU A 31 -13.91 -16.13 -11.37
N ALA A 32 -12.58 -16.29 -11.33
CA ALA A 32 -11.70 -15.68 -10.34
C ALA A 32 -11.60 -14.15 -10.49
N LEU A 33 -11.89 -13.61 -11.68
CA LEU A 33 -11.72 -12.18 -11.98
C LEU A 33 -12.64 -11.29 -11.14
N ALA A 34 -13.86 -11.73 -10.84
CA ALA A 34 -14.78 -10.94 -10.02
C ALA A 34 -14.27 -10.77 -8.57
N PRO A 35 -13.92 -11.83 -7.82
CA PRO A 35 -13.28 -11.72 -6.49
C PRO A 35 -12.02 -10.85 -6.46
N ILE A 36 -11.19 -10.92 -7.51
CA ILE A 36 -9.97 -10.12 -7.65
C ILE A 36 -10.32 -8.64 -7.79
N ALA A 37 -11.21 -8.28 -8.71
CA ALA A 37 -11.68 -6.90 -8.89
C ALA A 37 -12.31 -6.35 -7.60
N ASP A 38 -13.07 -7.19 -6.90
CA ASP A 38 -13.70 -6.86 -5.63
C ASP A 38 -12.67 -6.60 -4.51
N LEU A 39 -11.59 -7.40 -4.48
CA LEU A 39 -10.46 -7.20 -3.56
C LEU A 39 -9.70 -5.91 -3.89
N LEU A 40 -9.38 -5.67 -5.16
CA LEU A 40 -8.72 -4.43 -5.61
C LEU A 40 -9.56 -3.20 -5.25
N LYS A 41 -10.86 -3.23 -5.53
CA LYS A 41 -11.80 -2.17 -5.15
C LYS A 41 -11.86 -1.96 -3.65
N ARG A 42 -11.90 -3.04 -2.86
CA ARG A 42 -11.81 -2.94 -1.39
C ARG A 42 -10.50 -2.25 -1.00
N LEU A 43 -9.38 -2.66 -1.58
CA LEU A 43 -8.07 -2.05 -1.33
C LEU A 43 -7.95 -0.59 -1.81
N GLY A 44 -8.97 -0.06 -2.50
CA GLY A 44 -9.02 1.32 -2.98
C GLY A 44 -8.42 1.51 -4.38
N TYR A 45 -8.31 0.42 -5.14
CA TYR A 45 -7.87 0.46 -6.53
C TYR A 45 -9.08 0.29 -7.45
N GLU A 46 -9.20 1.18 -8.42
CA GLU A 46 -10.06 0.94 -9.58
C GLU A 46 -9.29 0.06 -10.57
N SER A 47 -9.97 -0.91 -11.16
CA SER A 47 -9.35 -1.87 -12.07
C SER A 47 -10.22 -2.07 -13.30
N ALA A 48 -9.58 -2.08 -14.46
CA ALA A 48 -10.16 -2.50 -15.73
C ALA A 48 -9.23 -3.53 -16.39
N GLN A 49 -9.74 -4.27 -17.38
CA GLN A 49 -8.85 -5.10 -18.21
C GLN A 49 -7.94 -4.18 -19.03
N ALA A 50 -6.64 -4.46 -18.98
CA ALA A 50 -5.65 -3.75 -19.76
C ALA A 50 -5.77 -4.15 -21.25
N SER A 51 -5.58 -3.17 -22.12
CA SER A 51 -5.45 -3.37 -23.57
C SER A 51 -4.06 -3.91 -23.93
N ASP A 52 -3.96 -4.53 -25.11
CA ASP A 52 -2.67 -5.02 -25.64
C ASP A 52 -1.62 -3.90 -25.76
N ALA A 53 -2.06 -2.66 -26.02
CA ALA A 53 -1.18 -1.50 -26.12
C ALA A 53 -0.55 -1.13 -24.76
N GLU A 54 -1.32 -1.21 -23.67
CA GLU A 54 -0.82 -0.95 -22.31
C GLU A 54 0.17 -2.05 -21.88
N VAL A 55 -0.11 -3.31 -22.21
CA VAL A 55 0.81 -4.41 -21.90
C VAL A 55 2.15 -4.26 -22.63
N GLN A 56 2.14 -3.75 -23.86
CA GLN A 56 3.36 -3.58 -24.68
C GLN A 56 4.32 -2.50 -24.15
N THR A 57 3.87 -1.55 -23.33
CA THR A 57 4.74 -0.47 -22.81
C THR A 57 5.52 -0.87 -21.56
N VAL A 58 5.28 -2.07 -21.01
CA VAL A 58 5.91 -2.54 -19.77
C VAL A 58 7.37 -2.94 -20.00
N THR A 59 8.27 -2.31 -19.24
CA THR A 59 9.71 -2.56 -19.31
C THR A 59 10.20 -3.60 -18.29
N SER A 60 9.45 -3.85 -17.22
CA SER A 60 9.78 -4.82 -16.16
C SER A 60 8.56 -5.15 -15.30
N TRP A 61 8.50 -6.39 -14.81
CA TRP A 61 7.49 -6.88 -13.86
C TRP A 61 8.13 -7.24 -12.51
N TYR A 62 7.42 -6.98 -11.43
CA TYR A 62 7.71 -7.45 -10.07
C TYR A 62 6.82 -8.64 -9.74
N ASP A 63 7.45 -9.75 -9.35
CA ASP A 63 6.76 -10.98 -8.96
C ASP A 63 6.47 -11.04 -7.44
N ASN A 64 5.85 -12.12 -6.99
CA ASN A 64 5.55 -12.35 -5.58
C ASN A 64 6.78 -12.47 -4.68
N LYS A 65 7.93 -12.90 -5.22
CA LYS A 65 9.21 -12.92 -4.50
C LYS A 65 9.69 -11.51 -4.20
N SER A 66 9.19 -10.53 -4.96
CA SER A 66 9.45 -9.11 -4.82
C SER A 66 8.41 -8.38 -3.93
N VAL A 67 7.54 -9.10 -3.21
CA VAL A 67 6.47 -8.51 -2.37
C VAL A 67 7.02 -7.55 -1.30
N GLY A 68 8.17 -7.87 -0.70
CA GLY A 68 8.81 -6.99 0.28
C GLY A 68 9.21 -5.67 -0.35
N ASP A 69 9.84 -5.73 -1.52
CA ASP A 69 10.30 -4.55 -2.26
C ASP A 69 9.12 -3.67 -2.72
N LEU A 70 8.06 -4.29 -3.26
CA LEU A 70 6.85 -3.58 -3.63
C LEU A 70 6.15 -2.92 -2.45
N SER A 71 6.05 -3.62 -1.32
CA SER A 71 5.44 -3.06 -0.10
C SER A 71 6.24 -1.88 0.42
N ARG A 72 7.57 -1.88 0.24
CA ARG A 72 8.46 -0.77 0.59
C ARG A 72 8.34 0.40 -0.38
N VAL A 73 8.20 0.15 -1.68
CA VAL A 73 7.91 1.19 -2.69
C VAL A 73 6.56 1.85 -2.41
N GLU A 74 5.50 1.07 -2.22
CA GLU A 74 4.15 1.55 -1.88
C GLU A 74 4.17 2.42 -0.61
N ALA A 75 4.83 1.95 0.44
CA ALA A 75 5.03 2.70 1.68
C ALA A 75 5.79 4.02 1.47
N SER A 76 6.79 4.02 0.58
CA SER A 76 7.60 5.21 0.24
C SER A 76 6.80 6.24 -0.54
N VAL A 77 5.94 5.81 -1.46
CA VAL A 77 5.03 6.69 -2.20
C VAL A 77 4.03 7.34 -1.24
N ILE A 78 3.40 6.58 -0.34
CA ILE A 78 2.49 7.12 0.69
C ILE A 78 3.22 8.17 1.54
N ALA A 79 4.40 7.82 2.06
CA ALA A 79 5.20 8.76 2.84
C ALA A 79 5.54 10.03 2.02
N GLY A 80 5.96 9.88 0.78
CA GLY A 80 6.30 10.99 -0.12
C GLY A 80 5.14 11.95 -0.41
N ARG A 81 3.88 11.48 -0.38
CA ARG A 81 2.70 12.35 -0.53
C ARG A 81 2.36 13.11 0.74
N ILE A 82 2.41 12.46 1.90
CA ILE A 82 1.90 13.04 3.15
C ILE A 82 2.95 13.86 3.90
N LEU A 83 4.23 13.50 3.79
CA LEU A 83 5.27 14.06 4.65
C LEU A 83 5.70 15.47 4.28
N PRO A 84 5.91 15.83 3.00
CA PRO A 84 6.31 17.18 2.63
C PRO A 84 5.39 18.29 3.15
N PRO A 85 4.04 18.22 2.98
CA PRO A 85 3.15 19.24 3.54
C PRO A 85 3.12 19.20 5.07
N PHE A 86 3.19 18.02 5.69
CA PHE A 86 3.23 17.88 7.14
C PHE A 86 4.49 18.51 7.75
N ALA A 87 5.66 18.23 7.17
CA ALA A 87 6.95 18.75 7.60
C ALA A 87 6.99 20.27 7.53
N LEU A 88 6.43 20.85 6.46
CA LEU A 88 6.30 22.31 6.30
C LEU A 88 5.43 22.93 7.42
N ILE A 89 4.25 22.37 7.68
CA ILE A 89 3.31 22.87 8.70
C ILE A 89 3.91 22.74 10.12
N ARG A 90 4.59 21.64 10.40
CA ARG A 90 5.19 21.35 11.71
C ARG A 90 6.60 21.91 11.87
N LYS A 91 7.15 22.57 10.85
CA LYS A 91 8.51 23.13 10.81
C LYS A 91 9.56 22.11 11.23
N LEU A 92 9.46 20.88 10.69
CA LEU A 92 10.45 19.84 10.95
C LEU A 92 11.78 20.20 10.30
N SER A 93 12.88 19.88 10.97
CA SER A 93 14.20 19.92 10.33
C SER A 93 14.31 18.84 9.24
N PRO A 94 15.24 18.98 8.27
CA PRO A 94 15.51 17.94 7.28
C PRO A 94 15.78 16.57 7.93
N ASP A 95 16.69 16.53 8.91
CA ASP A 95 17.03 15.30 9.63
C ASP A 95 15.83 14.66 10.34
N GLN A 96 14.93 15.47 10.92
CA GLN A 96 13.70 14.96 11.51
C GLN A 96 12.73 14.45 10.42
N THR A 97 12.64 15.13 9.29
CA THR A 97 11.78 14.74 8.16
C THR A 97 12.22 13.38 7.62
N ASP A 98 13.52 13.18 7.39
CA ASP A 98 14.07 11.91 6.90
C ASP A 98 13.83 10.76 7.88
N ARG A 99 14.03 11.01 9.18
CA ARG A 99 13.77 10.02 10.22
C ARG A 99 12.29 9.64 10.31
N VAL A 100 11.39 10.60 10.17
CA VAL A 100 9.95 10.34 10.15
C VAL A 100 9.57 9.58 8.88
N GLN A 101 10.14 9.95 7.73
CA GLN A 101 9.91 9.24 6.47
C GLN A 101 10.28 7.77 6.60
N ALA A 102 11.49 7.47 7.05
CA ALA A 102 11.94 6.10 7.27
C ALA A 102 11.01 5.34 8.24
N ALA A 103 10.63 5.96 9.36
CA ALA A 103 9.74 5.36 10.34
C ALA A 103 8.32 5.07 9.81
N VAL A 104 7.78 5.93 8.94
CA VAL A 104 6.50 5.70 8.25
C VAL A 104 6.64 4.56 7.24
N VAL A 105 7.69 4.58 6.43
CA VAL A 105 7.95 3.56 5.40
C VAL A 105 8.08 2.18 6.03
N ASP A 106 8.92 2.04 7.06
CA ASP A 106 9.14 0.76 7.72
C ASP A 106 7.88 0.26 8.44
N ALA A 107 7.11 1.14 9.09
CA ALA A 107 5.87 0.76 9.76
C ALA A 107 4.81 0.26 8.78
N LEU A 108 4.63 0.95 7.65
CA LEU A 108 3.70 0.55 6.60
C LEU A 108 4.15 -0.75 5.94
N HIS A 109 5.42 -0.85 5.53
CA HIS A 109 6.00 -2.06 4.96
C HIS A 109 5.78 -3.27 5.88
N ASN A 110 6.16 -3.15 7.16
CA ASN A 110 6.02 -4.24 8.12
C ASN A 110 4.54 -4.61 8.35
N CYS A 111 3.62 -3.64 8.36
CA CYS A 111 2.19 -3.92 8.45
C CYS A 111 1.68 -4.68 7.20
N PHE A 112 2.15 -4.29 6.01
CA PHE A 112 1.70 -4.85 4.75
C PHE A 112 2.13 -6.31 4.58
N VAL A 113 3.35 -6.64 4.97
CA VAL A 113 3.95 -7.96 4.81
C VAL A 113 3.50 -8.94 5.91
N ASN A 114 3.30 -8.48 7.14
CA ASN A 114 3.06 -9.37 8.28
C ASN A 114 1.59 -9.55 8.67
N THR A 115 0.63 -8.95 7.96
CA THR A 115 -0.80 -9.11 8.28
C THR A 115 -1.46 -10.12 7.32
N PRO A 116 -1.77 -11.35 7.77
CA PRO A 116 -2.42 -12.36 6.93
C PRO A 116 -3.88 -12.00 6.63
N LEU A 117 -4.33 -12.28 5.41
CA LEU A 117 -5.69 -11.98 4.94
C LEU A 117 -6.62 -13.19 4.87
N ALA A 118 -6.08 -14.41 4.78
CA ALA A 118 -6.84 -15.64 4.54
C ALA A 118 -7.87 -15.98 5.65
N SER A 119 -7.83 -15.26 6.78
CA SER A 119 -8.83 -15.32 7.87
C SER A 119 -8.92 -13.97 8.59
N GLY A 120 -8.53 -12.91 7.89
CA GLY A 120 -8.03 -11.68 8.49
C GLY A 120 -9.09 -10.63 8.86
N PRO A 121 -8.66 -9.57 9.56
CA PRO A 121 -9.49 -8.41 9.85
C PRO A 121 -10.14 -7.85 8.58
N SER A 122 -11.34 -7.25 8.71
CA SER A 122 -11.94 -6.49 7.62
C SER A 122 -10.94 -5.46 7.08
N LEU A 123 -11.04 -5.08 5.80
CA LEU A 123 -10.13 -4.08 5.23
C LEU A 123 -10.03 -2.81 6.09
N GLY A 124 -11.14 -2.36 6.67
CA GLY A 124 -11.14 -1.23 7.61
C GLY A 124 -10.29 -1.49 8.85
N GLN A 125 -10.34 -2.70 9.42
CA GLN A 125 -9.51 -3.12 10.56
C GLN A 125 -8.03 -3.28 10.19
N PHE A 126 -7.72 -3.85 9.01
CA PHE A 126 -6.35 -3.95 8.48
C PHE A 126 -5.71 -2.56 8.39
N ARG A 127 -6.42 -1.63 7.74
CA ARG A 127 -6.01 -0.25 7.58
C ARG A 127 -5.81 0.47 8.91
N LEU A 128 -6.77 0.37 9.83
CA LEU A 128 -6.64 0.97 11.16
C LEU A 128 -5.42 0.41 11.92
N SER A 129 -5.09 -0.87 11.70
CA SER A 129 -3.89 -1.49 12.29
C SER A 129 -2.61 -0.88 11.72
N CYS A 130 -2.52 -0.64 10.40
CA CYS A 130 -1.36 0.03 9.81
C CYS A 130 -1.24 1.49 10.23
N VAL A 131 -2.37 2.21 10.35
CA VAL A 131 -2.38 3.59 10.86
C VAL A 131 -1.83 3.64 12.30
N ARG A 132 -2.27 2.72 13.17
CA ARG A 132 -1.75 2.60 14.53
C ARG A 132 -0.27 2.24 14.55
N ALA A 133 0.18 1.36 13.66
CA ALA A 133 1.59 1.01 13.53
C ALA A 133 2.44 2.25 13.19
N VAL A 134 1.97 3.09 12.26
CA VAL A 134 2.65 4.36 11.95
C VAL A 134 2.64 5.29 13.16
N GLU A 135 1.50 5.52 13.81
CA GLU A 135 1.40 6.39 15.00
C GLU A 135 2.40 6.00 16.09
N MET A 136 2.50 4.70 16.40
CA MET A 136 3.44 4.17 17.38
C MET A 136 4.90 4.35 16.93
N SER A 137 5.19 4.14 15.65
CA SER A 137 6.54 4.24 15.08
C SER A 137 7.07 5.67 15.11
N VAL A 138 6.23 6.67 14.79
CA VAL A 138 6.65 8.08 14.73
C VAL A 138 6.53 8.82 16.07
N GLY A 139 5.80 8.26 17.03
CA GLY A 139 5.59 8.81 18.37
C GLY A 139 6.88 9.27 19.08
N PRO A 140 7.94 8.44 19.11
CA PRO A 140 9.23 8.82 19.70
C PRO A 140 9.95 9.98 19.01
N ILE A 141 9.61 10.30 17.75
CA ILE A 141 10.27 11.34 16.95
C ILE A 141 9.49 12.66 17.03
N LEU A 142 8.16 12.58 16.94
CA LEU A 142 7.26 13.73 16.79
C LEU A 142 6.54 14.12 18.08
N GLY A 143 6.50 13.23 19.07
CA GLY A 143 5.60 13.32 20.22
C GLY A 143 4.15 12.95 19.86
N ARG A 144 3.36 12.60 20.89
CA ARG A 144 2.02 12.00 20.74
C ARG A 144 1.05 12.82 19.87
N GLY A 145 0.99 14.14 20.07
CA GLY A 145 0.05 14.99 19.33
C GLY A 145 0.33 15.03 17.83
N SER A 146 1.58 15.28 17.46
CA SER A 146 2.01 15.33 16.06
C SER A 146 1.99 13.96 15.39
N ALA A 147 2.32 12.89 16.12
CA ALA A 147 2.20 11.51 15.64
C ALA A 147 0.76 11.15 15.29
N ARG A 148 -0.19 11.52 16.14
CA ARG A 148 -1.62 11.32 15.87
C ARG A 148 -2.09 12.10 14.64
N THR A 149 -1.70 13.37 14.50
CA THR A 149 -2.02 14.15 13.29
C THR A 149 -1.46 13.48 12.03
N LEU A 150 -0.22 13.00 12.07
CA LEU A 150 0.38 12.30 10.93
C LEU A 150 -0.36 10.99 10.62
N ALA A 151 -0.74 10.23 11.63
CA ALA A 151 -1.52 9.00 11.47
C ALA A 151 -2.90 9.28 10.85
N GLU A 152 -3.54 10.42 11.16
CA GLU A 152 -4.77 10.86 10.51
C GLU A 152 -4.58 11.18 9.03
N LEU A 153 -3.41 11.75 8.63
CA LEU A 153 -3.05 11.96 7.23
C LEU A 153 -2.79 10.65 6.49
N VAL A 154 -2.06 9.70 7.10
CA VAL A 154 -1.89 8.34 6.57
C VAL A 154 -3.24 7.68 6.37
N ASN A 155 -4.11 7.77 7.38
CA ASN A 155 -5.46 7.25 7.31
C ASN A 155 -6.20 7.91 6.13
N ALA A 156 -6.18 9.24 6.01
CA ALA A 156 -6.81 9.93 4.89
C ALA A 156 -6.27 9.45 3.53
N ASP A 157 -4.96 9.33 3.34
CA ASP A 157 -4.33 8.85 2.10
C ASP A 157 -4.76 7.42 1.78
N LEU A 158 -4.67 6.50 2.75
CA LEU A 158 -5.17 5.13 2.61
C LEU A 158 -6.69 5.06 2.32
N ASN A 159 -7.45 6.15 2.48
CA ASN A 159 -8.89 6.25 2.18
C ASN A 159 -9.17 6.91 0.83
N GLN A 160 -8.21 7.63 0.26
CA GLN A 160 -8.40 8.40 -0.97
C GLN A 160 -8.52 7.51 -2.22
N GLY A 161 -8.20 6.21 -2.13
CA GLY A 161 -8.64 5.18 -3.09
C GLY A 161 -10.17 5.00 -3.21
N LYS A 162 -10.98 5.91 -2.67
CA LYS A 162 -12.45 5.96 -2.77
C LYS A 162 -12.97 7.18 -3.56
N ARG A 163 -12.10 7.93 -4.23
CA ARG A 163 -12.50 9.02 -5.14
C ARG A 163 -12.11 8.68 -6.58
N GLY A 164 -12.83 7.71 -7.14
CA GLY A 164 -13.13 7.55 -8.55
C GLY A 164 -14.64 7.33 -8.66
#